data_AF-A0AA42KT66-F1
#
_entry.id   AF-A0AA42KT66-F1
#
_cell.length_a   1.000
_cell.length_b   1.000
_cell.length_c   1.000
_cell.angle_alpha   90.00
_cell.angle_beta   90.00
_cell.angle_gamma   90.00
#
_symmetry.space_group_name_H-M   'P 1'
#
loop_
_entity.id
_entity.type
_entity.pdbx_description
1 polymer ?
#
loop_
_entity_poly.entity_id
_entity_poly.type
_entity_poly.pdbx_seq_one_letter_code
_entity_poly.pdbx_strand_id
1 'polypeptide(L)'
;MKRLATAGFLILAIMQSSVAYADLKAADRRLNNLYSQVVNSLPASNQMQLKESQRNWIKYRDSECRYQQVNYAIMVSEADCKEFLTRQRADLLNQQLGWLKKMADEADTESSTECRQEIGAKAANVLVNQCKEISPATHPPCNASNSCDMIRDEIKRGCGMVGDKKPPYCQ
;
A
#
# COMPACT_ATOMS: atom_id res chain seq x y z
N MET A 1 41.68 -28.81 45.43
CA MET A 1 41.27 -28.96 44.02
C MET A 1 39.97 -28.18 43.81
N LYS A 2 40.01 -27.18 42.93
CA LYS A 2 38.98 -26.14 42.73
C LYS A 2 37.68 -26.73 42.17
N ARG A 3 36.54 -26.50 42.84
CA ARG A 3 35.21 -26.56 42.23
C ARG A 3 34.82 -25.13 41.87
N LEU A 4 35.11 -24.72 40.65
CA LEU A 4 34.69 -23.44 40.08
C LEU A 4 33.86 -23.73 38.82
N ALA A 5 32.78 -22.95 38.67
CA ALA A 5 31.95 -22.77 37.48
C ALA A 5 30.90 -23.86 37.13
N THR A 6 29.81 -23.93 37.89
CA THR A 6 28.50 -24.41 37.37
C THR A 6 27.38 -23.37 37.49
N ALA A 7 27.57 -22.27 38.23
CA ALA A 7 26.54 -21.24 38.41
C ALA A 7 26.45 -20.22 37.24
N GLY A 8 27.47 -20.10 36.39
CA GLY A 8 27.51 -19.10 35.30
C GLY A 8 26.67 -19.46 34.06
N PHE A 9 26.35 -20.74 33.85
CA PHE A 9 25.65 -21.19 32.63
C PHE A 9 24.11 -21.06 32.72
N LEU A 10 23.53 -21.04 33.92
CA LEU A 10 22.07 -20.97 34.11
C LEU A 10 21.50 -19.54 33.95
N ILE A 11 22.28 -18.51 34.24
CA ILE A 11 21.82 -17.11 34.14
C ILE A 11 21.73 -16.65 32.67
N LEU A 12 22.57 -17.21 31.78
CA LEU A 12 22.59 -16.83 30.35
C LEU A 12 21.36 -17.31 29.57
N ALA A 13 20.83 -18.50 29.89
CA ALA A 13 19.68 -19.08 29.17
C ALA A 13 18.35 -18.36 29.45
N ILE A 14 18.19 -17.77 30.65
CA ILE A 14 16.97 -17.04 31.03
C ILE A 14 16.89 -15.69 30.30
N MET A 15 18.03 -15.00 30.11
CA MET A 15 18.06 -13.72 29.41
C MET A 15 17.77 -13.86 27.90
N GLN A 16 18.29 -14.91 27.25
CA GLN A 16 18.05 -15.17 25.82
C GLN A 16 16.57 -15.37 25.50
N SER A 17 15.85 -16.10 26.35
CA SER A 17 14.41 -16.29 26.20
C SER A 17 13.67 -14.94 26.22
N SER A 18 14.02 -14.05 27.16
CA SER A 18 13.34 -12.75 27.31
C SER A 18 13.49 -11.80 26.12
N VAL A 19 14.65 -11.83 25.44
CA VAL A 19 14.92 -10.99 24.26
C VAL A 19 14.16 -11.52 23.04
N ALA A 20 14.20 -12.84 22.79
CA ALA A 20 13.48 -13.47 21.69
C ALA A 20 11.96 -13.19 21.77
N TYR A 21 11.38 -13.23 22.98
CA TYR A 21 9.97 -12.85 23.18
C TYR A 21 9.71 -11.36 22.95
N ALA A 22 10.64 -10.46 23.29
CA ALA A 22 10.50 -9.03 23.03
C ALA A 22 10.55 -8.71 21.53
N ASP A 23 11.45 -9.36 20.79
CA ASP A 23 11.59 -9.23 19.33
C ASP A 23 10.37 -9.78 18.60
N LEU A 24 9.87 -10.96 19.00
CA LEU A 24 8.61 -11.50 18.50
C LEU A 24 7.46 -10.51 18.73
N LYS A 25 7.33 -9.94 19.94
CA LYS A 25 6.29 -8.95 20.24
C LYS A 25 6.43 -7.69 19.38
N ALA A 26 7.65 -7.27 19.03
CA ALA A 26 7.88 -6.15 18.14
C ALA A 26 7.47 -6.48 16.69
N ALA A 27 7.84 -7.67 16.21
CA ALA A 27 7.42 -8.18 14.90
C ALA A 27 5.88 -8.28 14.79
N ASP A 28 5.21 -8.78 15.82
CA ASP A 28 3.75 -8.87 15.87
C ASP A 28 3.06 -7.50 15.82
N ARG A 29 3.62 -6.48 16.52
CA ARG A 29 3.09 -5.11 16.42
C ARG A 29 3.18 -4.57 15.00
N ARG A 30 4.33 -4.77 14.33
CA ARG A 30 4.54 -4.34 12.94
C ARG A 30 3.57 -5.07 12.00
N LEU A 31 3.45 -6.39 12.13
CA LEU A 31 2.54 -7.18 11.33
C LEU A 31 1.09 -6.71 11.49
N ASN A 32 0.62 -6.54 12.72
CA ASN A 32 -0.77 -6.13 12.98
C ASN A 32 -1.07 -4.72 12.46
N ASN A 33 -0.10 -3.79 12.58
CA ASN A 33 -0.23 -2.47 11.99
C ASN A 33 -0.38 -2.53 10.46
N LEU A 34 0.49 -3.29 9.77
CA LEU A 34 0.42 -3.45 8.31
C LEU A 34 -0.83 -4.19 7.87
N TYR A 35 -1.21 -5.26 8.57
CA TYR A 35 -2.46 -5.98 8.33
C TYR A 35 -3.68 -5.04 8.41
N SER A 36 -3.70 -4.16 9.42
CA SER A 36 -4.79 -3.19 9.60
C SER A 36 -4.84 -2.18 8.45
N GLN A 37 -3.69 -1.71 7.97
CA GLN A 37 -3.62 -0.84 6.80
C GLN A 37 -4.14 -1.55 5.54
N VAL A 38 -3.62 -2.75 5.24
CA VAL A 38 -4.04 -3.51 4.05
C VAL A 38 -5.53 -3.84 4.10
N VAL A 39 -6.05 -4.36 5.22
CA VAL A 39 -7.46 -4.75 5.31
C VAL A 39 -8.40 -3.55 5.17
N ASN A 40 -8.01 -2.38 5.67
CA ASN A 40 -8.81 -1.16 5.55
C ASN A 40 -8.70 -0.51 4.16
N SER A 41 -7.64 -0.77 3.41
CA SER A 41 -7.49 -0.34 2.02
C SER A 41 -8.15 -1.29 1.01
N LEU A 42 -8.62 -2.45 1.45
CA LEU A 42 -9.29 -3.42 0.58
C LEU A 42 -10.82 -3.19 0.53
N PRO A 43 -11.46 -3.42 -0.64
CA PRO A 43 -12.91 -3.52 -0.73
C PRO A 43 -13.45 -4.58 0.23
N ALA A 44 -14.66 -4.37 0.77
CA ALA A 44 -15.26 -5.26 1.77
C ALA A 44 -15.33 -6.73 1.31
N SER A 45 -15.56 -6.97 0.01
CA SER A 45 -15.55 -8.31 -0.60
C SER A 45 -14.21 -9.04 -0.46
N ASN A 46 -13.10 -8.29 -0.44
CA ASN A 46 -11.74 -8.85 -0.46
C ASN A 46 -11.15 -8.98 0.94
N GLN A 47 -11.68 -8.24 1.93
CA GLN A 47 -11.23 -8.33 3.32
C GLN A 47 -11.36 -9.74 3.90
N MET A 48 -12.40 -10.48 3.50
CA MET A 48 -12.62 -11.86 3.95
C MET A 48 -11.50 -12.81 3.47
N GLN A 49 -11.01 -12.62 2.24
CA GLN A 49 -9.91 -13.41 1.69
C GLN A 49 -8.60 -13.12 2.41
N LEU A 50 -8.31 -11.85 2.71
CA LEU A 50 -7.12 -11.48 3.50
C LEU A 50 -7.19 -12.07 4.92
N LYS A 51 -8.35 -11.98 5.58
CA LYS A 51 -8.58 -12.57 6.91
C LYS A 51 -8.32 -14.08 6.90
N GLU A 52 -8.79 -14.77 5.86
CA GLU A 52 -8.56 -16.20 5.68
C GLU A 52 -7.07 -16.53 5.46
N SER A 53 -6.42 -15.83 4.53
CA SER A 53 -4.98 -15.95 4.29
C SER A 53 -4.18 -15.77 5.58
N GLN A 54 -4.53 -14.76 6.39
CA GLN A 54 -3.86 -14.48 7.65
C GLN A 54 -4.04 -15.61 8.68
N ARG A 55 -5.27 -16.15 8.83
CA ARG A 55 -5.53 -17.30 9.72
C ARG A 55 -4.76 -18.54 9.29
N ASN A 56 -4.70 -18.82 7.99
CA ASN A 56 -3.98 -19.97 7.46
C ASN A 56 -2.46 -19.80 7.64
N TRP A 57 -1.93 -18.59 7.46
CA TRP A 57 -0.54 -18.28 7.77
C TRP A 57 -0.19 -18.49 9.25
N ILE A 58 -1.06 -18.08 10.19
CA ILE A 58 -0.84 -18.33 11.63
C ILE A 58 -0.72 -19.83 11.91
N LYS A 59 -1.63 -20.64 11.32
CA LYS A 59 -1.57 -22.10 11.46
C LYS A 59 -0.24 -22.67 10.95
N TYR A 60 0.20 -22.24 9.76
CA TYR A 60 1.48 -22.64 9.18
C TYR A 60 2.65 -22.23 10.09
N ARG A 61 2.73 -20.97 10.52
CA ARG A 61 3.78 -20.48 11.42
C ARG A 61 3.87 -21.34 12.67
N ASP A 62 2.73 -21.58 13.31
CA ASP A 62 2.70 -22.31 14.57
C ASP A 62 3.03 -23.79 14.38
N SER A 63 2.61 -24.43 13.27
CA SER A 63 3.00 -25.81 12.97
C SER A 63 4.48 -25.94 12.61
N GLU A 64 5.00 -25.01 11.80
CA GLU A 64 6.38 -24.99 11.34
C GLU A 64 7.33 -24.78 12.53
N CYS A 65 7.04 -23.81 13.41
CA CYS A 65 7.90 -23.54 14.56
C CYS A 65 7.87 -24.65 15.62
N ARG A 66 6.74 -25.35 15.80
CA ARG A 66 6.71 -26.56 16.63
C ARG A 66 7.55 -27.68 16.03
N TYR A 67 7.45 -27.90 14.72
CA TYR A 67 8.26 -28.88 14.01
C TYR A 67 9.76 -28.57 14.16
N GLN A 68 10.16 -27.32 13.92
CA GLN A 68 11.56 -26.91 14.03
C GLN A 68 12.09 -26.99 15.46
N GLN A 69 11.29 -26.60 16.46
CA GLN A 69 11.69 -26.71 17.86
C GLN A 69 11.95 -28.17 18.26
N VAL A 70 11.12 -29.12 17.81
CA VAL A 70 11.30 -30.54 18.14
C VAL A 70 12.54 -31.14 17.47
N ASN A 71 12.80 -30.77 16.21
CA ASN A 71 13.85 -31.40 15.40
C ASN A 71 15.20 -30.67 15.45
N TYR A 72 15.19 -29.37 15.76
CA TYR A 72 16.35 -28.48 15.70
C TYR A 72 16.48 -27.60 16.96
N ALA A 73 16.04 -28.11 18.13
CA ALA A 73 15.99 -27.37 19.40
C ALA A 73 17.28 -26.62 19.79
N ILE A 74 18.45 -27.14 19.39
CA ILE A 74 19.76 -26.53 19.67
C ILE A 74 20.01 -25.32 18.76
N MET A 75 19.44 -25.31 17.56
CA MET A 75 19.69 -24.29 16.54
C MET A 75 18.67 -23.14 16.58
N VAL A 76 17.42 -23.43 16.94
CA VAL A 76 16.33 -22.45 16.87
C VAL A 76 15.33 -22.64 18.00
N SER A 77 14.99 -21.53 18.68
CA SER A 77 13.87 -21.53 19.63
C SER A 77 12.54 -21.31 18.90
N GLU A 78 11.43 -21.74 19.50
CA GLU A 78 10.10 -21.49 18.91
C GLU A 78 9.83 -19.98 18.75
N ALA A 79 10.33 -19.16 19.69
CA ALA A 79 10.19 -17.71 19.64
C ALA A 79 10.95 -17.11 18.45
N ASP A 80 12.20 -17.54 18.20
CA ASP A 80 13.01 -17.05 17.08
C ASP A 80 12.39 -17.44 15.73
N CYS A 81 11.91 -18.69 15.60
CA CYS A 81 11.20 -19.11 14.39
C CYS A 81 9.94 -18.26 14.16
N LYS A 82 9.14 -18.03 15.22
CA LYS A 82 7.92 -17.22 15.11
C LYS A 82 8.26 -15.78 14.74
N GLU A 83 9.32 -15.22 15.31
CA GLU A 83 9.79 -13.87 15.01
C GLU A 83 10.15 -13.74 13.53
N PHE A 84 10.97 -14.67 13.02
CA PHE A 84 11.44 -14.68 11.64
C PHE A 84 10.28 -14.77 10.64
N LEU A 85 9.36 -15.72 10.85
CA LEU A 85 8.19 -15.88 9.99
C LEU A 85 7.24 -14.68 10.08
N THR A 86 7.14 -14.05 11.26
CA THR A 86 6.30 -12.86 11.47
C THR A 86 6.87 -11.64 10.73
N ARG A 87 8.20 -11.47 10.69
CA ARG A 87 8.83 -10.42 9.86
C ARG A 87 8.57 -10.63 8.37
N GLN A 88 8.75 -11.86 7.87
CA GLN A 88 8.47 -12.17 6.47
C GLN A 88 7.01 -11.86 6.10
N ARG A 89 6.06 -12.22 6.97
CA ARG A 89 4.65 -11.90 6.73
C ARG A 89 4.40 -10.39 6.75
N ALA A 90 5.03 -9.66 7.66
CA ALA A 90 4.96 -8.20 7.68
C ALA A 90 5.49 -7.59 6.37
N ASP A 91 6.62 -8.07 5.84
CA ASP A 91 7.18 -7.57 4.58
C ASP A 91 6.26 -7.85 3.38
N LEU A 92 5.62 -9.02 3.32
CA LEU A 92 4.58 -9.34 2.33
C LEU A 92 3.37 -8.39 2.42
N LEU A 93 2.89 -8.08 3.62
CA LEU A 93 1.80 -7.12 3.83
C LEU A 93 2.22 -5.70 3.41
N ASN A 94 3.46 -5.30 3.68
CA ASN A 94 3.99 -4.00 3.25
C ASN A 94 4.04 -3.89 1.71
N GLN A 95 4.45 -4.97 1.04
CA GLN A 95 4.44 -5.02 -0.43
C GLN A 95 3.01 -4.88 -0.98
N GLN A 96 2.05 -5.61 -0.40
CA GLN A 96 0.63 -5.52 -0.78
C GLN A 96 0.09 -4.11 -0.59
N LEU A 97 0.43 -3.45 0.52
CA LEU A 97 0.05 -2.07 0.75
C LEU A 97 0.61 -1.13 -0.33
N GLY A 98 1.84 -1.38 -0.80
CA GLY A 98 2.43 -0.65 -1.91
C GLY A 98 1.65 -0.82 -3.22
N TRP A 99 1.21 -2.04 -3.55
CA TRP A 99 0.37 -2.29 -4.72
C TRP A 99 -0.99 -1.60 -4.61
N LEU A 100 -1.63 -1.65 -3.43
CA LEU A 100 -2.92 -1.00 -3.21
C LEU A 100 -2.83 0.52 -3.37
N LYS A 101 -1.75 1.14 -2.87
CA LYS A 101 -1.51 2.58 -3.07
C LYS A 101 -1.33 2.92 -4.55
N LYS A 102 -0.48 2.16 -5.25
CA LYS A 102 -0.27 2.37 -6.69
C LYS A 102 -1.57 2.24 -7.49
N MET A 103 -2.40 1.24 -7.18
CA MET A 103 -3.70 1.07 -7.83
C MET A 103 -4.68 2.21 -7.52
N ALA A 104 -4.64 2.76 -6.30
CA ALA A 104 -5.45 3.93 -5.95
C ALA A 104 -5.00 5.17 -6.72
N ASP A 105 -3.69 5.42 -6.82
CA ASP A 105 -3.13 6.55 -7.58
C ASP A 105 -3.46 6.43 -9.09
N GLU A 106 -3.44 5.20 -9.63
CA GLU A 106 -3.84 4.91 -11.02
C GLU A 106 -5.36 5.06 -11.22
N ALA A 107 -6.19 4.62 -10.27
CA ALA A 107 -7.65 4.79 -10.32
C ALA A 107 -8.09 6.26 -10.24
N ASP A 108 -7.39 7.09 -9.46
CA ASP A 108 -7.61 8.54 -9.42
C ASP A 108 -7.21 9.21 -10.74
N THR A 109 -6.27 8.60 -11.49
CA THR A 109 -5.88 9.04 -12.84
C THR A 109 -6.84 8.52 -13.91
N GLU A 110 -7.50 7.38 -13.67
CA GLU A 110 -8.41 6.67 -14.59
C GLU A 110 -9.89 7.02 -14.39
N SER A 111 -10.25 7.74 -13.32
CA SER A 111 -11.54 8.42 -13.11
C SER A 111 -11.77 9.59 -14.08
N SER A 112 -11.40 9.39 -15.35
CA SER A 112 -11.83 10.18 -16.48
C SER A 112 -13.03 9.52 -17.14
N THR A 113 -14.24 9.83 -16.65
CA THR A 113 -15.40 9.71 -17.55
C THR A 113 -15.05 10.57 -18.76
N GLU A 114 -15.01 9.97 -19.96
CA GLU A 114 -14.75 10.74 -21.18
C GLU A 114 -15.68 11.95 -21.19
N CYS A 115 -15.18 13.13 -21.52
CA CYS A 115 -16.00 14.33 -21.44
C CYS A 115 -17.26 14.22 -22.32
N ARG A 116 -17.18 13.45 -23.43
CA ARG A 116 -18.36 13.12 -24.25
C ARG A 116 -19.45 12.35 -23.50
N GLN A 117 -19.07 11.50 -22.56
CA GLN A 117 -19.97 10.68 -21.77
C GLN A 117 -20.55 11.49 -20.59
N GLU A 118 -19.77 12.42 -20.01
CA GLU A 118 -20.22 13.26 -18.89
C GLU A 118 -21.24 14.33 -19.32
N ILE A 119 -20.92 15.13 -20.35
CA ILE A 119 -21.73 16.30 -20.73
C ILE A 119 -22.38 16.18 -22.13
N GLY A 120 -22.22 15.03 -22.77
CA GLY A 120 -22.69 14.78 -24.13
C GLY A 120 -21.73 15.31 -25.21
N ALA A 121 -21.72 14.64 -26.36
CA ALA A 121 -20.75 14.89 -27.44
C ALA A 121 -20.72 16.35 -27.92
N LYS A 122 -21.88 17.02 -28.00
CA LYS A 122 -21.97 18.41 -28.46
C LYS A 122 -21.29 19.36 -27.47
N ALA A 123 -21.58 19.24 -26.17
CA ALA A 123 -20.99 20.11 -25.16
C ALA A 123 -19.49 19.79 -24.94
N ALA A 124 -19.11 18.52 -25.02
CA ALA A 124 -17.72 18.10 -24.93
C ALA A 124 -16.86 18.67 -26.08
N ASN A 125 -17.40 18.70 -27.30
CA ASN A 125 -16.72 19.34 -28.43
C ASN A 125 -16.56 20.86 -28.26
N VAL A 126 -17.53 21.53 -27.62
CA VAL A 126 -17.40 22.95 -27.27
C VAL A 126 -16.22 23.15 -26.31
N LEU A 127 -16.13 22.35 -25.24
CA LEU A 127 -15.00 22.41 -24.31
C LEU A 127 -13.67 22.10 -24.99
N VAL A 128 -13.61 21.08 -25.84
CA VAL A 128 -12.39 20.75 -26.58
C VAL A 128 -11.94 21.89 -27.49
N ASN A 129 -12.87 22.57 -28.16
CA ASN A 129 -12.53 23.69 -29.03
C ASN A 129 -12.02 24.90 -28.23
N GLN A 130 -12.67 25.24 -27.11
CA GLN A 130 -12.19 26.28 -26.19
C GLN A 130 -10.80 25.96 -25.65
N CYS A 131 -10.57 24.69 -25.29
CA CYS A 131 -9.28 24.19 -24.82
C CYS A 131 -8.18 24.35 -25.89
N LYS A 132 -8.44 23.95 -27.14
CA LYS A 132 -7.49 24.09 -28.25
C LYS A 132 -7.19 25.53 -28.61
N GLU A 133 -8.17 26.42 -28.46
CA GLU A 133 -8.00 27.86 -28.71
C GLU A 133 -7.07 28.51 -27.68
N ILE A 134 -7.18 28.12 -26.41
CA ILE A 134 -6.49 28.78 -25.31
C ILE A 134 -5.21 28.08 -24.84
N SER A 135 -5.01 26.81 -25.20
CA SER A 135 -3.83 26.05 -24.80
C SER A 135 -2.60 26.40 -25.66
N PRO A 136 -1.49 26.88 -25.07
CA PRO A 136 -0.24 27.07 -25.80
C PRO A 136 0.56 25.78 -26.05
N ALA A 137 0.13 24.62 -25.52
CA ALA A 137 0.87 23.37 -25.65
C ALA A 137 0.76 22.76 -27.06
N THR A 138 1.83 22.12 -27.55
CA THR A 138 1.85 21.43 -28.84
C THR A 138 1.05 20.12 -28.82
N HIS A 139 0.83 19.54 -27.64
CA HIS A 139 0.07 18.30 -27.43
C HIS A 139 -0.82 18.43 -26.18
N PRO A 140 -1.88 19.25 -26.22
CA PRO A 140 -2.69 19.48 -25.05
C PRO A 140 -3.68 18.34 -24.80
N PRO A 141 -4.21 18.19 -23.58
CA PRO A 141 -5.23 17.21 -23.25
C PRO A 141 -6.62 17.56 -23.81
N CYS A 142 -6.71 18.40 -24.85
CA CYS A 142 -7.96 18.84 -25.47
C CYS A 142 -8.55 17.74 -26.40
N ASN A 143 -8.98 16.64 -25.79
CA ASN A 143 -9.65 15.54 -26.47
C ASN A 143 -10.87 15.15 -25.65
N ALA A 144 -12.02 14.98 -26.31
CA ALA A 144 -13.26 14.65 -25.63
C ALA A 144 -13.29 13.20 -25.09
N SER A 145 -12.25 12.39 -25.39
CA SER A 145 -11.95 11.11 -24.73
C SER A 145 -11.28 11.28 -23.36
N ASN A 146 -10.76 12.47 -23.04
CA ASN A 146 -10.23 12.77 -21.70
C ASN A 146 -11.37 13.27 -20.78
N SER A 147 -11.13 13.37 -19.48
CA SER A 147 -12.12 13.89 -18.53
C SER A 147 -12.50 15.34 -18.83
N CYS A 148 -13.75 15.73 -18.55
CA CYS A 148 -14.10 17.14 -18.65
C CYS A 148 -13.26 17.99 -17.69
N ASP A 149 -12.91 17.48 -16.51
CA ASP A 149 -12.09 18.20 -15.55
C ASP A 149 -10.68 18.47 -16.09
N MET A 150 -10.03 17.50 -16.73
CA MET A 150 -8.74 17.69 -17.38
C MET A 150 -8.81 18.75 -18.50
N ILE A 151 -9.91 18.75 -19.27
CA ILE A 151 -10.14 19.75 -20.33
C ILE A 151 -10.42 21.14 -19.73
N ARG A 152 -11.23 21.23 -18.66
CA ARG A 152 -11.58 22.48 -17.96
C ARG A 152 -10.37 23.10 -17.27
N ASP A 153 -9.52 22.29 -16.63
CA ASP A 153 -8.30 22.74 -15.98
C ASP A 153 -7.30 23.32 -16.98
N GLU A 154 -7.19 22.70 -18.17
CA GLU A 154 -6.35 23.22 -19.24
C GLU A 154 -6.89 24.55 -19.80
N ILE A 155 -8.21 24.68 -19.95
CA ILE A 155 -8.85 25.96 -20.31
C ILE A 155 -8.52 27.03 -19.28
N LYS A 156 -8.71 26.73 -17.99
CA LYS A 156 -8.43 27.65 -16.88
C LYS A 156 -6.97 28.09 -16.87
N ARG A 157 -6.05 27.16 -17.07
CA ARG A 157 -4.61 27.43 -17.18
C ARG A 157 -4.30 28.37 -18.35
N GLY A 158 -4.86 28.11 -19.53
CA GLY A 158 -4.69 28.99 -20.70
C GLY A 158 -5.31 30.37 -20.50
N CYS A 159 -6.50 30.46 -19.90
CA CYS A 159 -7.16 31.74 -19.56
C CYS A 159 -6.34 32.60 -18.58
N GLY A 160 -5.46 31.98 -17.78
CA GLY A 160 -4.50 32.66 -16.92
C GLY A 160 -3.30 33.26 -17.65
N MET A 161 -3.06 32.88 -18.90
CA MET A 161 -1.90 33.30 -19.70
C MET A 161 -2.22 34.38 -20.74
N VAL A 162 -3.51 34.60 -21.04
CA VAL A 162 -3.95 35.65 -21.97
C VAL A 162 -4.07 37.01 -21.27
N GLY A 163 -3.62 38.08 -21.94
CA GLY A 163 -3.70 39.46 -21.48
C GLY A 163 -5.10 40.09 -21.63
N ASP A 164 -5.19 41.38 -21.89
CA ASP A 164 -6.44 42.16 -21.83
C ASP A 164 -7.56 41.72 -22.79
N LYS A 165 -7.25 40.90 -23.81
CA LYS A 165 -8.21 40.39 -24.80
C LYS A 165 -8.59 38.93 -24.52
N LYS A 166 -9.23 38.67 -23.38
CA LYS A 166 -9.68 37.32 -23.02
C LYS A 166 -10.94 36.91 -23.77
N PRO A 167 -11.02 35.66 -24.27
CA PRO A 167 -12.28 35.12 -24.79
C PRO A 167 -13.41 35.17 -23.75
N PRO A 168 -14.70 35.24 -24.18
CA PRO A 168 -15.82 35.33 -23.24
C PRO A 168 -15.93 34.18 -22.23
N TYR A 169 -15.42 32.99 -22.56
CA TYR A 169 -15.39 31.83 -21.65
C TYR A 169 -14.26 31.88 -20.61
N CYS A 170 -13.35 32.86 -20.72
CA CYS A 170 -12.28 33.12 -19.76
C CYS A 170 -12.63 34.21 -18.74
N GLN A 171 -13.89 34.67 -18.71
CA GLN A 171 -14.38 35.70 -17.78
C GLN A 171 -14.62 35.16 -16.38
#